data_AF-A0A3N5S845-F1
#
_entry.id   AF-A0A3N5S845-F1
#
_cell.length_a   1.000
_cell.length_b   1.000
_cell.length_c   1.000
_cell.angle_alpha   90.00
_cell.angle_beta   90.00
_cell.angle_gamma   90.00
#
_symmetry.space_group_name_H-M   'P 1'
#
loop_
_entity.id
_entity.type
_entity.pdbx_description
1 polymer ?
#
loop_
_entity_poly.entity_id
_entity_poly.type
_entity_poly.pdbx_seq_one_letter_code
_entity_poly.pdbx_strand_id
1 'polypeptide(L)'
;MSLTALAWCVLMLVLSVLALTRPIWGIATYILMLFANPNNWWWGKGTLEGFGHWTLTAGVVMLGSAVIGYRPQAKDGAPDVEPGVFRFLMVLYVANLVFVTFVFAADLNASMAILILQLKFLLLIICLDAAIRNEADFELFLM
;
A
#
# COMPACT_ATOMS: atom_id res chain seq x y z
N MET A 1 -29.84 -0.83 6.64
CA MET A 1 -28.42 -0.91 6.21
C MET A 1 -28.31 -2.05 5.22
N SER A 2 -27.72 -1.84 4.05
CA SER A 2 -27.57 -2.93 3.09
C SER A 2 -26.64 -3.98 3.69
N LEU A 3 -27.07 -5.24 3.68
CA LEU A 3 -26.29 -6.40 4.15
C LEU A 3 -24.85 -6.40 3.58
N THR A 4 -24.69 -5.87 2.37
CA THR A 4 -23.41 -5.68 1.69
C THR A 4 -22.45 -4.73 2.42
N ALA A 5 -22.92 -3.60 2.95
CA ALA A 5 -22.08 -2.66 3.70
C ALA A 5 -21.59 -3.30 5.01
N LEU A 6 -22.46 -4.06 5.68
CA LEU A 6 -22.08 -4.80 6.90
C LEU A 6 -21.03 -5.89 6.58
N ALA A 7 -21.28 -6.69 5.54
CA ALA A 7 -20.34 -7.72 5.09
C ALA A 7 -18.98 -7.11 4.73
N TRP A 8 -18.98 -5.96 4.06
CA TRP A 8 -17.76 -5.23 3.72
C TRP A 8 -17.01 -4.74 4.96
N CYS A 9 -17.70 -4.16 5.95
CA CYS A 9 -17.08 -3.72 7.20
C CYS A 9 -16.46 -4.90 7.97
N VAL A 10 -17.17 -6.03 8.04
CA VAL A 10 -16.65 -7.26 8.65
C VAL A 10 -15.42 -7.75 7.90
N LEU A 11 -15.46 -7.78 6.57
CA LEU A 11 -14.32 -8.20 5.75
C LEU A 11 -13.11 -7.30 5.95
N MET A 12 -13.29 -5.96 5.91
CA MET A 12 -12.23 -5.00 6.20
C MET A 12 -11.62 -5.25 7.58
N LEU A 13 -12.45 -5.42 8.60
CA LEU A 13 -11.99 -5.61 9.98
C LEU A 13 -11.23 -6.93 10.13
N VAL A 14 -11.74 -8.02 9.55
CA VAL A 14 -11.08 -9.33 9.55
C VAL A 14 -9.73 -9.25 8.85
N LEU A 15 -9.65 -8.67 7.65
CA LEU A 15 -8.38 -8.52 6.93
C LEU A 15 -7.39 -7.63 7.69
N SER A 16 -7.87 -6.56 8.34
CA SER A 16 -7.02 -5.68 9.15
C SER A 16 -6.44 -6.38 10.38
N VAL A 17 -7.24 -7.22 11.05
CA VAL A 17 -6.77 -8.04 12.18
C VAL A 17 -5.80 -9.12 11.69
N LEU A 18 -6.12 -9.79 10.58
CA LEU A 18 -5.23 -10.77 9.96
C LEU A 18 -3.90 -10.15 9.52
N ALA A 19 -3.91 -8.88 9.10
CA ALA A 19 -2.70 -8.13 8.73
C ALA A 19 -1.68 -8.05 9.88
N LEU A 20 -2.14 -8.03 11.13
CA LEU A 20 -1.25 -8.06 12.30
C LEU A 20 -0.51 -9.40 12.45
N THR A 21 -1.04 -10.48 11.87
CA THR A 21 -0.44 -11.82 11.93
C THR A 21 0.47 -12.09 10.72
N ARG A 22 0.02 -11.73 9.51
CA ARG A 22 0.81 -11.77 8.27
C ARG A 22 0.59 -10.49 7.47
N PRO A 23 1.65 -9.70 7.16
CA PRO A 23 1.46 -8.40 6.54
C PRO A 23 0.82 -8.43 5.15
N ILE A 24 0.88 -9.57 4.45
CA ILE A 24 0.20 -9.76 3.17
C ILE A 24 -1.31 -9.46 3.22
N TRP A 25 -1.99 -9.73 4.35
CA TRP A 25 -3.39 -9.36 4.50
C TRP A 25 -3.60 -7.84 4.55
N GLY A 26 -2.55 -7.07 4.86
CA GLY A 26 -2.53 -5.63 4.69
C GLY A 26 -2.64 -5.21 3.22
N ILE A 27 -1.98 -5.94 2.31
CA ILE A 27 -2.15 -5.76 0.86
C ILE A 27 -3.59 -6.06 0.46
N ALA A 28 -4.15 -7.19 0.92
CA ALA A 28 -5.54 -7.54 0.63
C ALA A 28 -6.53 -6.47 1.12
N THR A 29 -6.27 -5.88 2.30
CA THR A 29 -7.05 -4.75 2.83
C THR A 29 -6.95 -3.51 1.93
N TYR A 30 -5.75 -3.21 1.43
CA TYR A 30 -5.52 -2.09 0.50
C TYR A 30 -6.21 -2.31 -0.86
N ILE A 31 -6.15 -3.52 -1.41
CA ILE A 31 -6.86 -3.92 -2.64
C ILE A 31 -8.38 -3.81 -2.44
N LEU A 32 -8.91 -4.29 -1.31
CA LEU A 32 -10.32 -4.14 -0.97
C LEU A 32 -10.73 -2.66 -0.99
N MET A 33 -9.91 -1.76 -0.43
CA MET A 33 -10.19 -0.32 -0.46
C MET A 33 -10.07 0.31 -1.84
N LEU A 34 -9.20 -0.21 -2.70
CA LEU A 34 -9.04 0.31 -4.05
C LEU A 34 -10.25 -0.03 -4.93
N PHE A 35 -10.71 -1.28 -4.89
CA PHE A 35 -11.79 -1.78 -5.76
C PHE A 35 -13.18 -1.64 -5.15
N ALA A 36 -13.31 -1.85 -3.85
CA ALA A 36 -14.58 -1.79 -3.12
C ALA A 36 -14.65 -0.57 -2.20
N ASN A 37 -14.12 0.59 -2.62
CA ASN A 37 -14.22 1.83 -1.86
C ASN A 37 -15.71 2.21 -1.65
N PRO A 38 -16.23 2.32 -0.41
CA PRO A 38 -17.64 2.59 -0.16
C PRO A 38 -18.18 3.82 -0.91
N ASN A 39 -17.35 4.86 -1.09
CA ASN A 39 -17.74 6.10 -1.77
C ASN A 39 -18.12 5.89 -3.25
N ASN A 40 -17.61 4.83 -3.88
CA ASN A 40 -17.86 4.53 -5.29
C ASN A 40 -19.08 3.62 -5.49
N TRP A 41 -19.68 3.08 -4.42
CA TRP A 41 -20.73 2.07 -4.51
C TRP A 41 -22.03 2.52 -3.85
N TRP A 42 -23.15 1.99 -4.37
CA TRP A 42 -24.51 2.31 -3.89
C TRP A 42 -24.73 2.02 -2.41
N TRP A 43 -24.04 1.01 -1.86
CA TRP A 43 -24.16 0.60 -0.46
C TRP A 43 -23.32 1.43 0.51
N GLY A 44 -22.36 2.24 0.03
CA GLY A 44 -21.55 3.11 0.88
C GLY A 44 -22.11 4.53 1.03
N LYS A 45 -23.07 4.92 0.18
CA LYS A 45 -23.73 6.24 0.23
C LYS A 45 -24.47 6.42 1.56
N GLY A 46 -24.29 7.59 2.18
CA GLY A 46 -24.89 7.91 3.48
C GLY A 46 -23.95 7.62 4.67
N THR A 47 -24.03 6.44 5.27
CA THR A 47 -23.35 6.19 6.57
C THR A 47 -21.83 6.10 6.47
N LEU A 48 -21.29 5.52 5.39
CA LEU A 48 -19.84 5.30 5.23
C LEU A 48 -19.14 6.45 4.49
N GLU A 49 -19.91 7.30 3.81
CA GLU A 49 -19.45 8.44 3.04
C GLU A 49 -18.78 9.51 3.92
N GLY A 50 -19.28 9.70 5.14
CA GLY A 50 -18.74 10.65 6.11
C GLY A 50 -17.36 10.27 6.70
N PHE A 51 -16.91 9.02 6.51
CA PHE A 51 -15.61 8.56 7.01
C PHE A 51 -14.47 8.76 6.00
N GLY A 52 -14.76 9.17 4.76
CA GLY A 52 -13.93 9.91 3.80
C GLY A 52 -12.61 9.33 3.29
N HIS A 53 -11.82 8.66 4.13
CA HIS A 53 -10.41 8.37 3.87
C HIS A 53 -10.07 6.89 4.01
N TRP A 54 -10.96 6.04 3.50
CA TRP A 54 -10.82 4.57 3.53
C TRP A 54 -9.49 4.06 2.96
N THR A 55 -9.00 4.64 1.85
CA THR A 55 -7.70 4.31 1.26
C THR A 55 -6.52 4.69 2.17
N LEU A 56 -6.63 5.81 2.89
CA LEU A 56 -5.62 6.20 3.87
C LEU A 56 -5.62 5.22 5.05
N THR A 57 -6.79 4.84 5.55
CA THR A 57 -6.92 3.85 6.63
C THR A 57 -6.29 2.52 6.24
N ALA A 58 -6.56 2.00 5.03
CA ALA A 58 -5.90 0.78 4.57
C ALA A 58 -4.40 0.96 4.33
N GLY A 59 -3.95 2.12 3.85
CA GLY A 59 -2.53 2.43 3.74
C GLY A 59 -1.83 2.40 5.11
N VAL A 60 -2.47 2.93 6.15
CA VAL A 60 -1.97 2.88 7.53
C VAL A 60 -1.97 1.45 8.06
N VAL A 61 -3.01 0.66 7.78
CA VAL A 61 -3.05 -0.77 8.17
C VAL A 61 -1.93 -1.54 7.48
N MET A 62 -1.71 -1.34 6.18
CA MET A 62 -0.66 -2.00 5.40
C MET A 62 0.74 -1.59 5.86
N LEU A 63 0.97 -0.29 6.09
CA LEU A 63 2.24 0.19 6.63
C LEU A 63 2.48 -0.35 8.04
N GLY A 64 1.46 -0.27 8.89
CA GLY A 64 1.52 -0.77 10.26
C GLY A 64 1.81 -2.26 10.32
N SER A 65 1.15 -3.07 9.50
CA SER A 65 1.39 -4.51 9.43
C SER A 65 2.79 -4.84 8.90
N ALA A 66 3.27 -4.11 7.88
CA ALA A 66 4.62 -4.28 7.35
C ALA A 66 5.68 -3.98 8.42
N VAL A 67 5.51 -2.89 9.17
CA VAL A 67 6.42 -2.48 10.26
C VAL A 67 6.36 -3.46 11.44
N ILE A 68 5.17 -3.78 11.96
CA ILE A 68 4.99 -4.69 13.11
C ILE A 68 5.51 -6.08 12.77
N GLY A 69 5.19 -6.54 11.57
CA GLY A 69 5.62 -7.86 11.17
C GLY A 69 7.11 -7.92 10.88
N TYR A 70 7.79 -6.79 10.60
CA TYR A 70 9.13 -6.79 9.99
C TYR A 70 10.08 -7.71 10.76
N ARG A 71 10.53 -8.76 10.08
CA ARG A 71 11.54 -9.68 10.57
C ARG A 71 12.62 -9.73 9.50
N PRO A 72 13.87 -9.37 9.81
CA PRO A 72 14.98 -9.57 8.89
C PRO A 72 15.17 -11.08 8.71
N GLN A 73 14.46 -11.67 7.76
CA GLN A 73 14.68 -13.02 7.30
C GLN A 73 15.68 -12.97 6.14
N ALA A 74 16.65 -13.87 6.17
CA ALA A 74 17.40 -14.20 4.96
C ALA A 74 16.37 -14.68 3.93
N LYS A 75 16.27 -14.01 2.78
CA LYS A 75 15.42 -14.44 1.68
C LYS A 75 16.06 -15.70 1.09
N ASP A 76 15.87 -16.84 1.75
CA ASP A 76 16.40 -18.13 1.28
C ASP A 76 15.75 -18.44 -0.09
N GLY A 77 16.55 -18.44 -1.16
CA GLY A 77 16.13 -18.87 -2.50
C GLY A 77 15.70 -17.77 -3.50
N ALA A 78 15.73 -16.48 -3.13
CA ALA A 78 15.57 -15.41 -4.12
C ALA A 78 16.88 -15.20 -4.90
N PRO A 79 16.85 -14.85 -6.21
CA PRO A 79 18.07 -14.43 -6.91
C PRO A 79 18.72 -13.28 -6.13
N ASP A 80 20.04 -13.35 -5.94
CA ASP A 80 20.87 -12.37 -5.22
C ASP A 80 20.82 -10.99 -5.90
N VAL A 81 19.68 -10.32 -5.88
CA VAL A 81 19.64 -8.87 -6.09
C VAL A 81 20.16 -8.30 -4.79
N GLU A 82 21.43 -7.91 -4.82
CA GLU A 82 22.12 -7.34 -3.69
C GLU A 82 21.24 -6.21 -3.10
N PRO A 83 20.75 -6.32 -1.86
CA PRO A 83 19.76 -5.39 -1.33
C PRO A 83 20.24 -3.94 -1.30
N GLY A 84 21.57 -3.74 -1.39
CA GLY A 84 22.20 -2.44 -1.60
C GLY A 84 21.85 -1.81 -2.96
N VAL A 85 21.82 -2.58 -4.04
CA VAL A 85 21.53 -2.09 -5.40
C VAL A 85 20.09 -1.60 -5.51
N PHE A 86 19.12 -2.38 -5.01
CA PHE A 86 17.71 -1.96 -5.02
C PHE A 86 17.50 -0.66 -4.22
N ARG A 87 18.04 -0.59 -3.00
CA ARG A 87 17.97 0.63 -2.17
C ARG A 87 18.66 1.81 -2.83
N PHE A 88 19.83 1.59 -3.43
CA PHE A 88 20.56 2.63 -4.16
C PHE A 88 19.75 3.17 -5.34
N LEU A 89 19.15 2.29 -6.16
CA LEU A 89 18.29 2.68 -7.28
C LEU A 89 17.05 3.45 -6.82
N MET A 90 16.43 3.05 -5.70
CA MET A 90 15.31 3.79 -5.12
C MET A 90 15.72 5.20 -4.68
N VAL A 91 16.86 5.34 -3.99
CA VAL A 91 17.37 6.66 -3.58
C VAL A 91 17.68 7.52 -4.80
N LEU A 92 18.33 6.96 -5.81
CA LEU A 92 18.65 7.66 -7.06
C LEU A 92 17.38 8.11 -7.79
N TYR A 93 16.35 7.27 -7.83
CA TYR A 93 15.05 7.60 -8.40
C TYR A 93 14.39 8.77 -7.67
N VAL A 94 14.31 8.73 -6.33
CA VAL A 94 13.74 9.83 -5.53
C VAL A 94 14.54 11.12 -5.73
N ALA A 95 15.87 11.04 -5.72
CA ALA A 95 16.73 12.19 -5.96
C ALA A 95 16.51 12.81 -7.34
N ASN A 96 16.41 11.97 -8.38
CA ASN A 96 16.08 12.42 -9.73
C ASN A 96 14.70 13.08 -9.80
N LEU A 97 13.70 12.49 -9.14
CA LEU A 97 12.34 13.00 -9.16
C LEU A 97 12.24 14.37 -8.49
N VAL A 98 12.87 14.53 -7.32
CA VAL A 98 13.00 15.82 -6.63
C VAL A 98 13.74 16.83 -7.50
N PHE A 99 14.88 16.44 -8.10
CA PHE A 99 15.66 17.32 -8.96
C PHE A 99 14.83 17.82 -10.15
N VAL A 100 14.12 16.93 -10.85
CA VAL A 100 13.28 17.30 -11.99
C VAL A 100 12.13 18.21 -11.56
N THR A 101 11.49 17.92 -10.42
CA THR A 101 10.39 18.73 -9.90
C THR A 101 10.82 20.16 -9.55
N PHE A 102 12.01 20.37 -8.99
CA PHE A 102 12.43 21.71 -8.58
C PHE A 102 13.23 22.48 -9.65
N VAL A 103 13.95 21.79 -10.54
CA VAL A 103 14.84 22.44 -11.53
C VAL A 103 14.16 22.64 -12.88
N PHE A 104 13.32 21.71 -13.32
CA PHE A 104 12.73 21.73 -14.66
C PHE A 104 11.23 22.04 -14.70
N ALA A 105 10.57 22.23 -13.55
CA ALA A 105 9.14 22.49 -13.54
C ALA A 105 8.81 23.90 -14.03
N ALA A 106 8.03 23.98 -15.10
CA ALA A 106 7.41 25.23 -15.55
C ALA A 106 6.29 25.70 -14.60
N ASP A 107 5.57 24.75 -13.99
CA ASP A 107 4.58 24.98 -12.94
C ASP A 107 4.92 24.11 -11.73
N LEU A 108 5.37 24.76 -10.65
CA LEU A 108 5.77 24.08 -9.43
C LEU A 108 4.59 23.39 -8.73
N ASN A 109 3.39 23.96 -8.77
CA ASN A 109 2.23 23.39 -8.08
C ASN A 109 1.79 22.07 -8.73
N ALA A 110 1.71 22.06 -10.07
CA ALA A 110 1.39 20.85 -10.82
C ALA A 110 2.48 19.77 -10.61
N SER A 111 3.76 20.17 -10.65
CA SER A 111 4.89 19.26 -10.45
C SER A 111 4.94 18.68 -9.04
N MET A 112 4.62 19.48 -8.02
CA MET A 112 4.53 19.03 -6.62
C MET A 112 3.44 17.97 -6.41
N ALA A 113 2.29 18.11 -7.07
CA ALA A 113 1.23 17.11 -7.01
C ALA A 113 1.71 15.75 -7.57
N ILE A 114 2.46 15.78 -8.67
CA ILE A 114 3.06 14.58 -9.28
C ILE A 114 4.13 13.98 -8.36
N LEU A 115 5.02 14.81 -7.78
CA LEU A 115 6.03 14.36 -6.81
C LEU A 115 5.38 13.63 -5.64
N ILE A 116 4.33 14.20 -5.04
CA ILE A 116 3.61 13.57 -3.92
C ILE A 116 3.00 12.23 -4.35
N LEU A 117 2.41 12.16 -5.55
CA LEU A 117 1.82 10.92 -6.06
C LEU A 117 2.89 9.84 -6.26
N GLN A 118 4.03 10.18 -6.83
CA GLN A 118 5.13 9.25 -7.09
C GLN A 118 5.75 8.75 -5.78
N LEU A 119 5.91 9.62 -4.77
CA LEU A 119 6.35 9.22 -3.44
C LEU A 119 5.37 8.26 -2.77
N LYS A 120 4.05 8.46 -2.92
CA LYS A 120 3.03 7.53 -2.43
C LYS A 120 3.15 6.16 -3.11
N PHE A 121 3.36 6.11 -4.42
CA PHE A 121 3.58 4.85 -5.15
C PHE A 121 4.87 4.16 -4.70
N LEU A 122 5.95 4.90 -4.49
CA LEU A 122 7.20 4.35 -4.01
C LEU A 122 7.06 3.75 -2.61
N LEU A 123 6.35 4.43 -1.71
CA LEU A 123 6.01 3.91 -0.39
C LEU A 123 5.17 2.63 -0.49
N LEU A 124 4.19 2.60 -1.40
CA LEU A 124 3.36 1.41 -1.63
C LEU A 124 4.20 0.21 -2.09
N ILE A 125 5.16 0.42 -3.01
CA ILE A 125 6.07 -0.63 -3.48
C ILE A 125 6.93 -1.17 -2.33
N ILE A 126 7.46 -0.28 -1.48
CA ILE A 126 8.23 -0.70 -0.29
C ILE A 126 7.36 -1.54 0.65
N CYS A 127 6.13 -1.09 0.91
CA CYS A 127 5.20 -1.85 1.75
C CYS A 127 4.84 -3.21 1.13
N LEU A 128 4.72 -3.29 -0.19
CA LEU A 128 4.45 -4.53 -0.92
C LEU A 128 5.62 -5.51 -0.79
N ASP A 129 6.86 -5.07 -1.06
CA ASP A 129 8.07 -5.90 -0.88
C ASP A 129 8.25 -6.33 0.58
N ALA A 130 8.01 -5.43 1.53
CA ALA A 130 8.09 -5.76 2.95
C ALA A 130 6.99 -6.75 3.43
N ALA A 131 5.86 -6.78 2.73
CA ALA A 131 4.74 -7.65 3.07
C ALA A 131 4.88 -9.06 2.48
N ILE A 132 5.54 -9.21 1.33
CA ILE A 132 5.81 -10.50 0.67
C ILE A 132 7.14 -11.06 1.18
N ARG A 133 7.09 -12.09 2.04
CA ARG A 133 8.32 -12.61 2.70
C ARG A 133 8.83 -13.90 2.13
N ASN A 134 7.93 -14.74 1.65
CA ASN A 134 8.21 -16.07 1.16
C ASN A 134 7.37 -16.36 -0.08
N GLU A 135 7.67 -17.48 -0.73
CA GLU A 135 6.95 -17.93 -1.91
C GLU A 135 5.46 -18.16 -1.62
N ALA A 136 5.10 -18.67 -0.44
CA ALA A 136 3.70 -18.87 -0.05
C ALA A 136 2.91 -17.54 0.07
N ASP A 137 3.55 -16.47 0.54
CA ASP A 137 2.98 -15.13 0.54
C ASP A 137 2.85 -14.62 -0.90
N PHE A 138 3.85 -14.87 -1.75
CA PHE A 138 3.75 -14.49 -3.16
C PHE A 138 2.64 -15.25 -3.91
N GLU A 139 2.47 -16.54 -3.66
CA GLU A 139 1.36 -17.35 -4.17
C GLU A 139 0.01 -16.81 -3.68
N LEU A 140 -0.12 -16.49 -2.39
CA LEU A 140 -1.33 -15.90 -1.83
C LEU A 140 -1.65 -14.51 -2.44
N PHE A 141 -0.64 -13.79 -2.92
CA PHE A 141 -0.83 -12.51 -3.60
C PHE A 141 -1.30 -12.69 -5.05
N LEU A 142 -0.89 -13.78 -5.72
CA LEU A 142 -1.22 -14.05 -7.13
C LEU A 142 -2.53 -14.83 -7.33
N MET A 143 -2.91 -15.67 -6.37
CA MET A 143 -4.16 -16.46 -6.38
C MET A 143 -5.37 -15.61 -5.99
#